data_AF-A2DJ94-F1
#
_entry.id   AF-A2DJ94-F1
#
_cell.length_a   1.000
_cell.length_b   1.000
_cell.length_c   1.000
_cell.angle_alpha   90.00
_cell.angle_beta   90.00
_cell.angle_gamma   90.00
#
_symmetry.space_group_name_H-M   'P 1'
#
loop_
_entity.id
_entity.type
_entity.pdbx_description
1 polymer ?
#
loop_
_entity_poly.entity_id
_entity_poly.type
_entity_poly.pdbx_seq_one_letter_code
_entity_poly.pdbx_strand_id
1 'polypeptide(L)'
;MSEEIVQDFEYIAAHLDDYINDDKLFSVFETEDIIKILKLSHLTANDFINLLKQSPYTIKTNDLYKCTRKTNVSIQNFEEVVSLLKCIKRYLKLGILDGVIDILKRIQHEMSDSAEQIQQLQTYLQTVKNQKQQFQTELQTVKNQKEQLQTELQTVKNQKEQLQTDLQTVSNQNKQLQTELQTIKNQKEQLQTDLQTVSNQKQPSGKEIKSLNISTQSKYQWRQ
;
A
#
# COMPACT_ATOMS: atom_id res chain seq x y z
N MET A 1 -48.22 -74.45 24.28
CA MET A 1 -47.66 -73.17 24.73
C MET A 1 -46.71 -72.71 23.65
N SER A 2 -47.16 -71.82 22.77
CA SER A 2 -46.29 -71.20 21.77
C SER A 2 -45.45 -70.15 22.50
N GLU A 3 -44.14 -70.37 22.58
CA GLU A 3 -43.20 -69.36 23.02
C GLU A 3 -43.34 -68.16 22.07
N GLU A 4 -43.85 -67.06 22.61
CA GLU A 4 -43.90 -65.79 21.92
C GLU A 4 -42.45 -65.32 21.80
N ILE A 5 -41.85 -65.50 20.61
CA ILE A 5 -40.50 -65.01 20.33
C ILE A 5 -40.57 -63.49 20.48
N VAL A 6 -40.07 -62.97 21.60
CA VAL A 6 -39.93 -61.54 21.83
C VAL A 6 -38.90 -61.04 20.82
N GLN A 7 -39.36 -60.36 19.78
CA GLN A 7 -38.46 -59.69 18.83
C GLN A 7 -37.65 -58.65 19.59
N ASP A 8 -36.33 -58.83 19.60
CA ASP A 8 -35.40 -57.85 20.14
C ASP A 8 -35.26 -56.70 19.15
N PHE A 9 -36.16 -55.71 19.28
CA PHE A 9 -36.17 -54.53 18.43
C PHE A 9 -34.91 -53.66 18.58
N GLU A 10 -34.21 -53.74 19.72
CA GLU A 10 -32.95 -53.02 19.92
C GLU A 10 -31.83 -53.67 19.09
N TYR A 11 -31.75 -55.00 19.12
CA TYR A 11 -30.82 -55.74 18.26
C TYR A 11 -31.09 -55.51 16.77
N ILE A 12 -32.37 -55.57 16.36
CA ILE A 12 -32.74 -55.34 14.95
C ILE A 12 -32.44 -53.90 14.53
N ALA A 13 -32.70 -52.90 15.38
CA ALA A 13 -32.38 -51.51 15.10
C ALA A 13 -30.87 -51.25 14.98
N ALA A 14 -30.05 -51.95 15.76
CA ALA A 14 -28.59 -51.85 15.69
C ALA A 14 -27.99 -52.47 14.41
N HIS A 15 -28.70 -53.42 13.78
CA HIS A 15 -28.30 -54.09 12.54
C HIS A 15 -29.23 -53.73 11.37
N LEU A 16 -29.89 -52.56 11.46
CA LEU A 16 -30.91 -52.15 10.49
C LEU A 16 -30.33 -52.01 9.07
N ASP A 17 -29.06 -51.63 8.97
CA ASP A 17 -28.36 -51.47 7.69
C ASP A 17 -28.36 -52.75 6.86
N ASP A 18 -28.28 -53.94 7.48
CA ASP A 18 -28.33 -55.21 6.75
C ASP A 18 -29.68 -55.38 6.04
N TYR A 19 -30.78 -55.04 6.72
CA TYR A 19 -32.13 -55.13 6.16
C TYR A 19 -32.42 -54.05 5.11
N ILE A 20 -31.82 -52.86 5.25
CA ILE A 20 -31.89 -51.80 4.25
C ILE A 20 -31.06 -52.20 3.03
N ASN A 21 -29.82 -52.65 3.20
CA ASN A 21 -28.94 -53.00 2.07
C ASN A 21 -29.46 -54.19 1.25
N ASP A 22 -30.16 -55.12 1.90
CA ASP A 22 -30.78 -56.27 1.23
C ASP A 22 -32.17 -55.99 0.64
N ASP A 23 -32.70 -54.76 0.74
CA ASP A 23 -34.05 -54.37 0.33
C ASP A 23 -35.18 -55.22 0.98
N LYS A 24 -34.96 -55.72 2.20
CA LYS A 24 -35.84 -56.69 2.86
C LYS A 24 -36.76 -56.11 3.91
N LEU A 25 -36.46 -54.92 4.45
CA LEU A 25 -37.14 -54.38 5.64
C LEU A 25 -38.68 -54.43 5.55
N PHE A 26 -39.25 -53.91 4.46
CA PHE A 26 -40.71 -53.86 4.26
C PHE A 26 -41.35 -55.21 3.90
N SER A 27 -40.54 -56.21 3.55
CA SER A 27 -41.03 -57.57 3.24
C SER A 27 -40.93 -58.53 4.43
N VAL A 28 -40.04 -58.24 5.38
CA VAL A 28 -39.75 -59.09 6.55
C VAL A 28 -40.57 -58.67 7.76
N PHE A 29 -40.81 -57.38 7.95
CA PHE A 29 -41.47 -56.85 9.14
C PHE A 29 -42.81 -56.21 8.83
N GLU A 30 -43.76 -56.37 9.75
CA GLU A 30 -45.04 -55.67 9.71
C GLU A 30 -44.86 -54.17 10.04
N THR A 31 -45.85 -53.36 9.66
CA THR A 31 -45.80 -51.89 9.81
C THR A 31 -45.55 -51.46 11.28
N GLU A 32 -46.20 -52.13 12.23
CA GLU A 32 -46.10 -51.86 13.66
C GLU A 32 -44.69 -52.11 14.21
N ASP A 33 -44.00 -53.11 13.67
CA ASP A 33 -42.66 -53.48 14.08
C ASP A 33 -41.62 -52.56 13.44
N ILE A 34 -41.79 -52.21 12.15
CA ILE A 34 -40.96 -51.20 11.47
C ILE A 34 -41.00 -49.87 12.22
N ILE A 35 -42.16 -49.43 12.73
CA ILE A 35 -42.26 -48.21 13.53
C ILE A 35 -41.37 -48.28 14.78
N LYS A 36 -41.32 -49.43 15.47
CA LYS A 36 -40.49 -49.60 16.68
C LYS A 36 -39.01 -49.61 16.31
N ILE A 37 -38.65 -50.39 15.29
CA ILE A 37 -37.27 -50.52 14.79
C ILE A 37 -36.73 -49.15 14.37
N LEU A 38 -37.45 -48.43 13.50
CA LEU A 38 -37.01 -47.13 12.99
C LEU A 38 -36.95 -46.03 14.06
N LYS A 39 -37.78 -46.13 15.10
CA LYS A 39 -37.75 -45.21 16.25
C LYS A 39 -36.51 -45.40 17.11
N LEU A 40 -35.99 -46.62 17.21
CA LEU A 40 -34.78 -46.95 17.96
C LEU A 40 -33.51 -46.74 17.12
N SER A 41 -33.64 -46.74 15.79
CA SER A 41 -32.50 -46.57 14.88
C SER A 41 -32.01 -45.13 14.78
N HIS A 42 -30.71 -45.00 14.48
CA HIS A 42 -30.07 -43.76 14.06
C HIS A 42 -29.53 -43.96 12.65
N LEU A 43 -30.16 -43.34 11.66
CA LEU A 43 -29.80 -43.50 10.25
C LEU A 43 -28.98 -42.31 9.76
N THR A 44 -28.07 -42.54 8.82
CA THR A 44 -27.52 -41.43 8.02
C THR A 44 -28.54 -40.96 6.99
N ALA A 45 -28.30 -39.80 6.40
CA ALA A 45 -29.07 -39.32 5.26
C ALA A 45 -29.17 -40.35 4.12
N ASN A 46 -28.07 -41.07 3.84
CA ASN A 46 -28.03 -42.05 2.77
C ASN A 46 -28.84 -43.31 3.10
N ASP A 47 -28.75 -43.82 4.34
CA ASP A 47 -29.49 -45.01 4.75
C ASP A 47 -31.00 -44.74 4.70
N PHE A 48 -31.42 -43.56 5.16
CA PHE A 48 -32.83 -43.15 5.09
C PHE A 48 -33.31 -42.95 3.64
N ILE A 49 -32.47 -42.41 2.76
CA ILE A 49 -32.77 -42.30 1.33
C ILE A 49 -32.94 -43.68 0.70
N ASN A 50 -32.04 -44.62 1.01
CA ASN A 50 -32.08 -45.99 0.48
C ASN A 50 -33.32 -46.74 0.97
N LEU A 51 -33.64 -46.61 2.26
CA LEU A 51 -34.89 -47.09 2.85
C LEU A 51 -36.11 -46.59 2.06
N LEU A 52 -36.22 -45.28 1.82
CA LEU A 52 -37.39 -44.74 1.08
C LEU A 52 -37.46 -45.24 -0.37
N LYS A 53 -36.33 -45.49 -1.03
CA LYS A 53 -36.29 -45.98 -2.42
C LYS A 53 -36.91 -47.37 -2.60
N GLN A 54 -36.92 -48.20 -1.55
CA GLN A 54 -37.50 -49.55 -1.57
C GLN A 54 -39.03 -49.56 -1.54
N SER A 55 -39.64 -48.47 -1.07
CA SER A 55 -41.06 -48.41 -0.79
C SER A 55 -42.04 -48.56 -1.96
N PRO A 56 -41.75 -48.18 -3.23
CA PRO A 56 -42.78 -48.10 -4.29
C PRO A 56 -43.54 -49.40 -4.59
N TYR A 57 -42.95 -50.56 -4.29
CA TYR A 57 -43.54 -51.87 -4.58
C TYR A 57 -43.88 -52.69 -3.33
N THR A 58 -43.51 -52.21 -2.15
CA THR A 58 -43.51 -53.02 -0.91
C THR A 58 -44.47 -52.47 0.15
N ILE A 59 -44.69 -51.16 0.20
CA ILE A 59 -45.52 -50.53 1.24
C ILE A 59 -46.32 -49.35 0.67
N LYS A 60 -47.56 -49.17 1.17
CA LYS A 60 -48.40 -48.03 0.79
C LYS A 60 -47.80 -46.72 1.32
N THR A 61 -47.93 -45.62 0.57
CA THR A 61 -47.38 -44.30 0.96
C THR A 61 -47.82 -43.83 2.36
N ASN A 62 -49.08 -44.07 2.75
CA ASN A 62 -49.56 -43.68 4.09
C ASN A 62 -48.87 -44.47 5.21
N ASP A 63 -48.60 -45.76 4.98
CA ASP A 63 -47.95 -46.62 5.98
C ASP A 63 -46.45 -46.34 6.01
N LEU A 64 -45.82 -46.10 4.86
CA LEU A 64 -44.45 -45.59 4.75
C LEU A 64 -44.26 -44.29 5.54
N TYR A 65 -45.20 -43.35 5.43
CA TYR A 65 -45.17 -42.11 6.20
C TYR A 65 -45.28 -42.38 7.72
N LYS A 66 -46.16 -43.29 8.14
CA LYS A 66 -46.29 -43.66 9.57
C LYS A 66 -45.00 -44.28 10.11
N CYS A 67 -44.37 -45.17 9.33
CA CYS A 67 -43.11 -45.83 9.68
C CYS A 67 -41.96 -44.82 9.86
N THR A 68 -41.81 -43.91 8.91
CA THR A 68 -40.59 -43.12 8.77
C THR A 68 -40.62 -41.75 9.47
N ARG A 69 -41.80 -41.21 9.81
CA ARG A 69 -41.94 -39.84 10.36
C ARG A 69 -41.28 -39.60 11.72
N LYS A 70 -40.89 -40.64 12.46
CA LYS A 70 -40.23 -40.55 13.78
C LYS A 70 -38.77 -41.02 13.74
N THR A 71 -38.25 -41.39 12.58
CA THR A 71 -36.88 -41.86 12.42
C THR A 71 -35.90 -40.74 12.71
N ASN A 72 -34.84 -41.04 13.45
CA ASN A 72 -33.76 -40.09 13.68
C ASN A 72 -32.75 -40.18 12.53
N VAL A 73 -32.58 -39.09 11.79
CA VAL A 73 -31.69 -39.02 10.62
C VAL A 73 -30.61 -37.97 10.86
N SER A 74 -29.35 -38.42 10.82
CA SER A 74 -28.18 -37.57 10.90
C SER A 74 -27.89 -36.93 9.53
N ILE A 75 -27.71 -35.62 9.51
CA ILE A 75 -27.48 -34.81 8.30
C ILE A 75 -26.21 -33.98 8.52
N GLN A 76 -25.24 -34.10 7.62
CA GLN A 76 -23.90 -33.54 7.78
C GLN A 76 -23.65 -32.29 6.94
N ASN A 77 -24.34 -32.14 5.81
CA ASN A 77 -24.09 -31.06 4.86
C ASN A 77 -25.34 -30.66 4.07
N PHE A 78 -25.23 -29.55 3.34
CA PHE A 78 -26.33 -29.01 2.56
C PHE A 78 -26.79 -29.95 1.42
N GLU A 79 -25.87 -30.69 0.80
CA GLU A 79 -26.21 -31.63 -0.27
C GLU A 79 -27.09 -32.76 0.23
N GLU A 80 -26.81 -33.28 1.43
CA GLU A 80 -27.64 -34.26 2.11
C GLU A 80 -29.03 -33.71 2.45
N VAL A 81 -29.13 -32.48 2.96
CA VAL A 81 -30.43 -31.81 3.20
C VAL A 81 -31.26 -31.80 1.92
N VAL A 82 -30.69 -31.30 0.82
CA VAL A 82 -31.41 -31.19 -0.45
C VAL A 82 -31.80 -32.56 -1.00
N SER A 83 -30.92 -33.55 -0.90
CA SER A 83 -31.16 -34.92 -1.37
C SER A 83 -32.25 -35.62 -0.56
N LEU A 84 -32.22 -35.48 0.77
CA LEU A 84 -33.25 -35.98 1.68
C LEU A 84 -34.60 -35.35 1.39
N LEU A 85 -34.68 -34.01 1.29
CA LEU A 85 -35.94 -33.33 1.01
C LEU A 85 -36.52 -33.74 -0.34
N LYS A 86 -35.70 -33.90 -1.38
CA LYS A 86 -36.13 -34.42 -2.68
C LYS A 86 -36.66 -35.86 -2.56
N CYS A 87 -35.98 -36.70 -1.79
CA CYS A 87 -36.37 -38.09 -1.56
C CYS A 87 -37.71 -38.18 -0.80
N ILE A 88 -37.84 -37.46 0.31
CA ILE A 88 -39.06 -37.36 1.11
C ILE A 88 -40.22 -36.82 0.27
N LYS A 89 -39.99 -35.74 -0.49
CA LYS A 89 -40.98 -35.21 -1.44
C LYS A 89 -41.49 -36.29 -2.39
N ARG A 90 -40.57 -37.05 -3.01
CA ARG A 90 -40.88 -38.07 -4.01
C ARG A 90 -41.66 -39.25 -3.42
N TYR A 91 -41.15 -39.85 -2.35
CA TYR A 91 -41.68 -41.12 -1.83
C TYR A 91 -42.82 -40.91 -0.82
N LEU A 92 -42.84 -39.81 -0.07
CA LEU A 92 -43.95 -39.45 0.84
C LEU A 92 -44.97 -38.50 0.21
N LYS A 93 -44.77 -38.09 -1.06
CA LYS A 93 -45.67 -37.21 -1.84
C LYS A 93 -45.95 -35.86 -1.17
N LEU A 94 -44.94 -35.28 -0.49
CA LEU A 94 -45.04 -34.00 0.20
C LEU A 94 -44.70 -32.82 -0.72
N GLY A 95 -45.70 -32.34 -1.49
CA GLY A 95 -45.52 -31.25 -2.46
C GLY A 95 -45.07 -29.92 -1.85
N ILE A 96 -45.35 -29.66 -0.56
CA ILE A 96 -44.89 -28.45 0.15
C ILE A 96 -43.36 -28.30 0.16
N LEU A 97 -42.62 -29.39 -0.03
CA LEU A 97 -41.16 -29.36 -0.01
C LEU A 97 -40.55 -28.73 -1.26
N ASP A 98 -41.31 -28.52 -2.35
CA ASP A 98 -40.79 -27.83 -3.53
C ASP A 98 -40.36 -26.41 -3.22
N GLY A 99 -41.24 -25.63 -2.61
CA GLY A 99 -40.91 -24.25 -2.20
C GLY A 99 -39.77 -24.22 -1.18
N VAL A 100 -39.68 -25.21 -0.28
CA VAL A 100 -38.58 -25.32 0.69
C VAL A 100 -37.25 -25.56 -0.02
N ILE A 101 -37.19 -26.52 -0.95
CA ILE A 101 -35.99 -26.85 -1.73
C ILE A 101 -35.54 -25.64 -2.56
N ASP A 102 -36.48 -24.93 -3.18
CA ASP A 102 -36.17 -23.76 -4.00
C ASP A 102 -35.60 -22.60 -3.17
N ILE A 103 -36.18 -22.32 -1.99
CA ILE A 103 -35.64 -21.32 -1.07
C ILE A 103 -34.24 -21.72 -0.57
N LEU A 104 -34.04 -22.98 -0.20
CA LEU A 104 -32.73 -23.48 0.25
C LEU A 104 -31.65 -23.29 -0.83
N LYS A 105 -31.96 -23.62 -2.09
CA LYS A 105 -31.04 -23.39 -3.22
C LYS A 105 -30.75 -21.91 -3.43
N ARG A 106 -31.77 -21.04 -3.32
CA ARG A 106 -31.59 -19.60 -3.45
C ARG A 106 -30.67 -19.05 -2.38
N ILE A 107 -30.89 -19.43 -1.11
CA ILE A 107 -30.02 -19.03 0.01
C ILE A 107 -28.57 -19.51 -0.23
N GLN A 108 -28.38 -20.75 -0.68
CA GLN A 108 -27.05 -21.28 -0.98
C GLN A 108 -26.34 -20.46 -2.07
N HIS A 109 -27.07 -20.04 -3.11
CA HIS A 109 -26.54 -19.18 -4.18
C HIS A 109 -26.18 -17.79 -3.64
N GLU A 110 -27.11 -17.14 -2.92
CA GLU A 110 -26.90 -15.81 -2.32
C GLU A 110 -25.69 -15.80 -1.36
N MET A 111 -25.48 -16.88 -0.61
CA MET A 111 -24.30 -17.05 0.25
C MET A 111 -22.99 -17.17 -0.56
N SER A 112 -23.02 -17.90 -1.68
CA SER A 112 -21.86 -18.03 -2.58
C SER A 112 -21.49 -16.68 -3.20
N ASP A 113 -22.48 -15.96 -3.74
CA ASP A 113 -22.28 -14.63 -4.33
C ASP A 113 -21.71 -13.64 -3.30
N SER A 114 -22.25 -13.68 -2.07
CA SER A 114 -21.77 -12.84 -0.98
C SER A 114 -20.32 -13.16 -0.60
N ALA A 115 -19.94 -14.44 -0.59
CA ALA A 115 -18.56 -14.86 -0.32
C ALA A 115 -17.59 -14.35 -1.39
N GLU A 116 -17.97 -14.43 -2.67
CA GLU A 116 -17.17 -13.88 -3.78
C GLU A 116 -17.03 -12.35 -3.67
N GLN A 117 -18.11 -11.62 -3.37
CA GLN A 117 -18.06 -10.18 -3.15
C GLN A 117 -17.14 -9.80 -2.00
N ILE A 118 -17.17 -10.54 -0.88
CA ILE A 118 -16.27 -10.33 0.26
C ILE A 118 -14.81 -10.51 -0.17
N GLN A 119 -14.49 -11.55 -0.94
CA GLN A 119 -13.12 -11.77 -1.44
C GLN A 119 -12.67 -10.63 -2.36
N GLN A 120 -13.53 -10.15 -3.25
CA GLN A 120 -13.23 -9.01 -4.13
C GLN A 120 -12.95 -7.74 -3.31
N LEU A 121 -13.78 -7.45 -2.31
CA LEU A 121 -13.59 -6.31 -1.41
C LEU A 121 -12.29 -6.42 -0.59
N GLN A 122 -11.91 -7.60 -0.15
CA GLN A 122 -10.64 -7.83 0.55
C GLN A 122 -9.43 -7.52 -0.34
N THR A 123 -9.44 -7.97 -1.61
CA THR A 123 -8.39 -7.66 -2.58
C THR A 123 -8.32 -6.17 -2.89
N TYR A 124 -9.48 -5.53 -3.05
CA TYR A 124 -9.54 -4.08 -3.27
C TYR A 124 -8.97 -3.30 -2.07
N LEU A 125 -9.33 -3.69 -0.85
CA LEU A 125 -8.82 -3.07 0.38
C LEU A 125 -7.30 -3.18 0.48
N GLN A 126 -6.72 -4.33 0.14
CA GLN A 126 -5.27 -4.50 0.10
C GLN A 126 -4.60 -3.59 -0.94
N THR A 127 -5.21 -3.45 -2.12
CA THR A 127 -4.73 -2.54 -3.16
C THR A 127 -4.70 -1.10 -2.66
N VAL A 128 -5.79 -0.63 -2.04
CA VAL A 128 -5.87 0.72 -1.46
C VAL A 128 -4.85 0.92 -0.33
N LYS A 129 -4.61 -0.10 0.50
CA LYS A 129 -3.61 -0.05 1.56
C LYS A 129 -2.19 0.13 1.00
N ASN A 130 -1.85 -0.61 -0.06
CA ASN A 130 -0.56 -0.50 -0.73
C ASN A 130 -0.37 0.88 -1.38
N GLN A 131 -1.40 1.39 -2.08
CA GLN A 131 -1.38 2.73 -2.66
C GLN A 131 -1.18 3.82 -1.58
N LYS A 132 -1.87 3.69 -0.44
CA LYS A 132 -1.69 4.60 0.70
C LYS A 132 -0.24 4.60 1.19
N GLN A 133 0.38 3.42 1.32
CA GLN A 133 1.78 3.32 1.74
C GLN A 133 2.73 3.98 0.72
N GLN A 134 2.50 3.75 -0.57
CA GLN A 134 3.28 4.38 -1.64
C GLN A 134 3.18 5.91 -1.55
N PHE A 135 1.96 6.46 -1.43
CA PHE A 135 1.78 7.91 -1.29
C PHE A 135 2.45 8.48 -0.03
N GLN A 136 2.47 7.74 1.08
CA GLN A 136 3.19 8.16 2.28
C GLN A 136 4.71 8.24 2.04
N THR A 137 5.29 7.28 1.32
CA THR A 137 6.70 7.32 0.93
C THR A 137 7.01 8.48 -0.02
N GLU A 138 6.17 8.69 -1.04
CA GLU A 138 6.32 9.82 -1.97
C GLU A 138 6.25 11.18 -1.24
N LEU A 139 5.29 11.33 -0.31
CA LEU A 139 5.16 12.53 0.51
C LEU A 139 6.42 12.80 1.34
N GLN A 140 7.01 11.75 1.94
CA GLN A 140 8.22 11.88 2.73
C GLN A 140 9.41 12.30 1.86
N THR A 141 9.54 11.73 0.65
CA THR A 141 10.56 12.12 -0.32
C THR A 141 10.44 13.59 -0.70
N VAL A 142 9.23 14.06 -1.03
CA VAL A 142 8.98 15.48 -1.37
C VAL A 142 9.31 16.39 -0.19
N LYS A 143 9.00 15.98 1.05
CA LYS A 143 9.36 16.74 2.25
C LYS A 143 10.88 16.89 2.39
N ASN A 144 11.62 15.80 2.22
CA ASN A 144 13.09 15.84 2.29
C ASN A 144 13.70 16.72 1.19
N GLN A 145 13.18 16.62 -0.05
CA GLN A 145 13.62 17.48 -1.16
C GLN A 145 13.37 18.97 -0.87
N LYS A 146 12.23 19.30 -0.27
CA LYS A 146 11.91 20.67 0.16
C LYS A 146 12.91 21.19 1.20
N GLU A 147 13.25 20.38 2.20
CA GLU A 147 14.24 20.75 3.24
C GLU A 147 15.64 20.96 2.66
N GLN A 148 16.05 20.11 1.69
CA GLN A 148 17.30 20.29 0.97
C GLN A 148 17.31 21.61 0.18
N LEU A 149 16.28 21.89 -0.62
CA LEU A 149 16.17 23.12 -1.39
C LEU A 149 16.16 24.38 -0.50
N GLN A 150 15.55 24.30 0.68
CA GLN A 150 15.59 25.40 1.67
C GLN A 150 17.01 25.66 2.17
N THR A 151 17.80 24.61 2.39
CA THR A 151 19.20 24.71 2.80
C THR A 151 20.05 25.32 1.69
N GLU A 152 19.91 24.81 0.46
CA GLU A 152 20.60 25.35 -0.72
C GLU A 152 20.29 26.82 -0.95
N LEU A 153 19.00 27.21 -0.82
CA LEU A 153 18.58 28.61 -0.92
C LEU A 153 19.26 29.49 0.14
N GLN A 154 19.40 29.01 1.37
CA GLN A 154 20.07 29.75 2.43
C GLN A 154 21.58 29.91 2.14
N THR A 155 22.24 28.86 1.64
CA THR A 155 23.64 28.94 1.21
C THR A 155 23.84 29.97 0.11
N VAL A 156 22.97 29.99 -0.90
CA VAL A 156 23.04 30.98 -1.99
C VAL A 156 22.82 32.41 -1.48
N LYS A 157 21.91 32.63 -0.52
CA LYS A 157 21.73 33.94 0.12
C LYS A 157 23.00 34.41 0.82
N ASN A 158 23.62 33.54 1.62
CA ASN A 158 24.86 33.88 2.33
C ASN A 158 26.00 34.19 1.35
N GLN A 159 26.14 33.42 0.27
CA GLN A 159 27.14 33.68 -0.78
C GLN A 159 26.90 35.03 -1.47
N LYS A 160 25.65 35.39 -1.73
CA LYS A 160 25.29 36.69 -2.31
C LYS A 160 25.69 37.85 -1.38
N GLU A 161 25.42 37.73 -0.07
CA GLU A 161 25.80 38.74 0.93
C GLU A 161 27.33 38.90 1.02
N GLN A 162 28.07 37.78 0.96
CA GLN A 162 29.53 37.82 0.93
C GLN A 162 30.04 38.55 -0.33
N LEU A 163 29.54 38.20 -1.51
CA LEU A 163 29.93 38.86 -2.77
C LEU A 163 29.61 40.36 -2.77
N GLN A 164 28.51 40.77 -2.15
CA GLN A 164 28.18 42.20 -1.98
C GLN A 164 29.21 42.91 -1.11
N THR A 165 29.66 42.27 -0.03
CA THR A 165 30.72 42.79 0.86
C THR A 165 32.06 42.89 0.14
N ASP A 166 32.42 41.87 -0.63
CA ASP A 166 33.65 41.85 -1.43
C ASP A 166 33.64 42.96 -2.49
N LEU A 167 32.52 43.14 -3.20
CA LEU A 167 32.34 44.23 -4.17
C LEU A 167 32.49 45.61 -3.52
N GLN A 168 31.93 45.81 -2.33
CA GLN A 168 32.09 47.08 -1.60
C GLN A 168 33.55 47.33 -1.22
N THR A 169 34.27 46.29 -0.81
CA THR A 169 35.70 46.36 -0.47
C THR A 169 36.54 46.76 -1.68
N VAL A 170 36.35 46.10 -2.82
CA VAL A 170 37.04 46.43 -4.08
C VAL A 170 36.72 47.85 -4.55
N SER A 171 35.46 48.28 -4.41
CA SER A 171 35.03 49.66 -4.74
C SER A 171 35.79 50.70 -3.90
N ASN A 172 35.94 50.45 -2.60
CA ASN A 172 36.69 51.32 -1.70
C ASN A 172 38.19 51.35 -2.04
N GLN A 173 38.80 50.20 -2.31
CA GLN A 173 40.21 50.10 -2.75
C GLN A 173 40.46 50.88 -4.05
N ASN A 174 39.56 50.78 -5.02
CA ASN A 174 39.65 51.55 -6.27
C ASN A 174 39.61 53.07 -6.04
N LYS A 175 38.74 53.56 -5.15
CA LYS A 175 38.70 54.99 -4.79
C LYS A 175 40.01 55.45 -4.15
N GLN A 176 40.60 54.61 -3.30
CA GLN A 176 41.89 54.91 -2.68
C GLN A 176 43.01 54.98 -3.73
N LEU A 177 43.11 54.00 -4.63
CA LEU A 177 44.08 53.99 -5.73
C LEU A 177 43.92 55.20 -6.66
N GLN A 178 42.70 55.63 -6.95
CA GLN A 178 42.44 56.85 -7.73
C GLN A 178 42.99 58.10 -7.03
N THR A 179 42.84 58.18 -5.71
CA THR A 179 43.36 59.30 -4.90
C THR A 179 44.89 59.30 -4.88
N GLU A 180 45.51 58.14 -4.72
CA GLU A 180 46.97 57.97 -4.77
C GLU A 180 47.53 58.34 -6.16
N LEU A 181 46.87 57.91 -7.24
CA LEU A 181 47.23 58.30 -8.61
C LEU A 181 47.19 59.82 -8.82
N GLN A 182 46.14 60.49 -8.34
CA GLN A 182 46.02 61.94 -8.44
C GLN A 182 47.14 62.65 -7.67
N THR A 183 47.49 62.13 -6.48
CA THR A 183 48.59 62.66 -5.66
C THR A 183 49.94 62.54 -6.38
N ILE A 184 50.24 61.36 -6.95
CA ILE A 184 51.46 61.13 -7.74
C ILE A 184 51.51 62.06 -8.95
N LYS A 185 50.38 62.27 -9.63
CA LYS A 185 50.29 63.19 -10.77
C LYS A 185 50.66 64.62 -10.36
N ASN A 186 50.08 65.12 -9.27
CA ASN A 186 50.40 66.45 -8.74
C ASN A 186 51.88 66.57 -8.34
N GLN A 187 52.44 65.54 -7.67
CA GLN A 187 53.87 65.50 -7.32
C GLN A 187 54.77 65.54 -8.56
N LYS A 188 54.41 64.84 -9.64
CA LYS A 188 55.13 64.86 -10.91
C LYS A 188 55.12 66.26 -11.53
N GLU A 189 53.97 66.95 -11.54
CA GLU A 189 53.85 68.32 -12.05
C GLU A 189 54.70 69.30 -11.23
N GLN A 190 54.74 69.14 -9.91
CA GLN A 190 55.61 69.94 -9.03
C GLN A 190 57.09 69.71 -9.36
N LEU A 191 57.53 68.45 -9.44
CA LEU A 191 58.93 68.12 -9.79
C LEU A 191 59.34 68.65 -11.17
N GLN A 192 58.42 68.64 -12.15
CA GLN A 192 58.68 69.25 -13.46
C GLN A 192 58.90 70.75 -13.37
N THR A 193 58.10 71.43 -12.54
CA THR A 193 58.26 72.87 -12.27
C THR A 193 59.59 73.14 -11.56
N ASP A 194 59.93 72.35 -10.55
CA ASP A 194 61.20 72.46 -9.82
C ASP A 194 62.40 72.26 -10.76
N LEU A 195 62.35 71.26 -11.65
CA LEU A 195 63.39 71.05 -12.67
C LEU A 195 63.54 72.24 -13.63
N GLN A 196 62.43 72.84 -14.07
CA GLN A 196 62.47 74.05 -14.90
C GLN A 196 63.12 75.23 -14.17
N THR A 197 62.78 75.45 -12.90
CA THR A 197 63.38 76.55 -12.11
C THR A 197 64.88 76.36 -11.91
N VAL A 198 65.34 75.15 -11.59
CA VAL A 198 66.78 74.83 -11.48
C VAL A 198 67.50 75.04 -12.81
N SER A 199 66.91 74.62 -13.92
CA SER A 199 67.45 74.87 -15.26
C SER A 199 67.59 76.37 -15.56
N ASN A 200 66.57 77.16 -15.21
CA ASN A 200 66.57 78.61 -15.38
C ASN A 200 67.57 79.32 -14.46
N GLN A 201 67.89 78.77 -13.29
CA GLN A 201 68.92 79.30 -12.38
C GLN A 201 70.36 78.95 -12.82
N LYS A 202 70.56 77.83 -13.54
CA LYS A 202 71.88 77.49 -14.13
C LYS A 202 72.30 78.38 -15.30
N GLN A 203 71.33 78.91 -16.05
CA GLN A 203 71.56 79.83 -17.17
C GLN A 203 72.29 81.14 -16.76
N PRO A 204 71.85 81.91 -15.75
CA PRO A 204 72.52 83.13 -15.31
C PRO A 204 73.85 82.85 -14.62
N SER A 205 73.96 81.81 -13.79
CA SER A 205 75.22 81.44 -13.13
C SER A 205 76.30 81.04 -14.15
N GLY A 206 75.94 80.35 -15.24
CA GLY A 206 76.87 80.09 -16.35
C GLY A 206 77.32 81.36 -17.09
N LYS A 207 76.44 82.37 -17.22
CA LYS A 207 76.79 83.69 -17.78
C LYS A 207 77.67 84.50 -16.82
N GLU A 208 77.37 84.46 -15.53
CA GLU A 208 78.16 85.09 -14.47
C GLU A 208 79.57 84.49 -14.39
N ILE A 209 79.70 83.16 -14.40
CA ILE A 209 81.01 82.49 -14.42
C ILE A 209 81.81 82.89 -15.66
N LYS A 210 81.19 82.97 -16.85
CA LYS A 210 81.86 83.47 -18.06
C LYS A 210 82.32 84.92 -17.90
N SER A 211 81.47 85.79 -17.35
CA SER A 211 81.81 87.20 -17.12
C SER A 211 82.92 87.39 -16.08
N LEU A 212 82.92 86.59 -15.00
CA LEU A 212 83.98 86.55 -14.00
C LEU A 212 85.29 86.05 -14.60
N ASN A 213 85.24 85.01 -15.45
CA ASN A 213 86.44 84.47 -16.10
C ASN A 213 87.08 85.48 -17.05
N ILE A 214 86.26 86.19 -17.85
CA ILE A 214 86.69 87.32 -18.72
C ILE A 214 87.31 88.45 -17.88
N SER A 215 86.72 88.77 -16.72
CA SER A 215 87.22 89.77 -15.78
C SER A 215 88.58 89.38 -15.17
N THR A 216 88.75 88.11 -14.75
CA THR A 216 90.05 87.61 -14.27
C THR A 216 91.11 87.60 -15.36
N GLN A 217 90.81 87.11 -16.57
CA GLN A 217 91.75 87.16 -17.70
C GLN A 217 92.17 88.59 -18.02
N SER A 218 91.23 89.54 -17.99
CA SER A 218 91.54 90.96 -18.18
C SER A 218 92.45 91.49 -17.06
N LYS A 219 92.21 91.17 -15.78
CA LYS A 219 93.08 91.57 -14.66
C LYS A 219 94.51 91.03 -14.76
N TYR A 220 94.71 89.82 -15.29
CA TYR A 220 96.06 89.27 -15.49
C TYR A 220 96.83 89.95 -16.64
N GLN A 221 96.14 90.50 -17.65
CA GLN A 221 96.76 91.22 -18.77
C GLN A 221 97.28 92.62 -18.38
N TRP A 222 96.72 93.26 -17.35
CA TRP A 222 97.16 94.59 -16.86
C TRP A 222 98.35 94.55 -15.87
N ARG A 223 98.83 93.35 -15.50
CA ARG A 223 99.93 93.15 -14.52
C ARG A 223 101.26 92.70 -15.15
N GLN A 224 101.37 92.74 -16.48
CA GLN A 224 102.61 92.58 -17.25
C GLN A 224 103.02 93.94 -17.81
#